data_AF-A0A920QEK3-F1
#
_entry.id   AF-A0A920QEK3-F1
#
_cell.length_a   1.000
_cell.length_b   1.000
_cell.length_c   1.000
_cell.angle_alpha   90.00
_cell.angle_beta   90.00
_cell.angle_gamma   90.00
#
_symmetry.space_group_name_H-M   'P 1'
#
loop_
_entity.id
_entity.type
_entity.pdbx_description
1 polymer ?
#
loop_
_entity_poly.entity_id
_entity_poly.type
_entity_poly.pdbx_seq_one_letter_code
_entity_poly.pdbx_strand_id
1 'polypeptide(L)'
;MNLVPIAPRRHSRGEARIVVAANDLVEVIRSRQREAVIPEANVLDDESQLKPFNQGRSALAQQVLDNAGPNLKEEFGIELLDFRFKRINYSQDVRLKIFERMISERSRIASKFRSEGDGEAAKILGTQQRELKTITSGAYLEQQQIKGKADAEAVKIYADALNQSAESREFYEFLKTMETFENTLSKEDTLIFSTDSDFFRYLKQSAPAKE
;
A
#
# COMPACT_ATOMS: atom_id res chain seq x y z
N MET A 1 -7.70 -38.41 -49.82
CA MET A 1 -7.49 -39.79 -49.37
C MET A 1 -8.06 -39.89 -47.96
N ASN A 2 -9.29 -40.41 -47.85
CA ASN A 2 -10.04 -40.45 -46.60
C ASN A 2 -9.51 -41.57 -45.72
N LEU A 3 -8.77 -41.22 -44.67
CA LEU A 3 -8.41 -42.14 -43.58
C LEU A 3 -9.68 -42.41 -42.76
N VAL A 4 -10.39 -43.48 -43.12
CA VAL A 4 -11.47 -44.03 -42.29
C VAL A 4 -10.84 -44.56 -41.00
N PRO A 5 -11.30 -44.17 -39.80
CA PRO A 5 -10.75 -44.66 -38.55
C PRO A 5 -11.30 -46.06 -38.28
N ILE A 6 -10.68 -47.09 -38.86
CA ILE A 6 -10.94 -48.50 -38.54
C ILE A 6 -9.73 -48.98 -37.73
N ALA A 7 -9.86 -48.94 -36.40
CA ALA A 7 -8.89 -49.56 -35.50
C ALA A 7 -9.65 -50.19 -34.31
N PRO A 8 -9.19 -51.33 -33.78
CA PRO A 8 -9.85 -52.09 -32.73
C PRO A 8 -9.80 -51.28 -31.43
N ARG A 9 -10.86 -50.51 -31.16
CA ARG A 9 -10.94 -49.56 -30.03
C ARG A 9 -10.77 -50.20 -28.65
N ARG A 10 -10.74 -51.52 -28.53
CA ARG A 10 -10.74 -52.22 -27.24
C ARG A 10 -9.32 -52.51 -26.74
N HIS A 11 -8.43 -53.01 -27.60
CA HIS A 11 -7.06 -53.36 -27.24
C HIS A 11 -6.18 -52.13 -27.00
N SER A 12 -6.18 -51.15 -27.91
CA SER A 12 -5.39 -49.91 -27.72
C SER A 12 -5.86 -49.06 -26.54
N ARG A 13 -7.15 -49.14 -26.16
CA ARG A 13 -7.67 -48.50 -24.94
C ARG A 13 -7.25 -49.22 -23.67
N GLY A 14 -7.02 -50.53 -23.73
CA GLY A 14 -6.52 -51.32 -22.61
C GLY A 14 -5.10 -50.88 -22.24
N GLU A 15 -4.19 -50.90 -23.22
CA GLU A 15 -2.80 -50.47 -23.05
C GLU A 15 -2.69 -49.01 -22.59
N ALA A 16 -3.46 -48.10 -23.21
CA ALA A 16 -3.49 -46.71 -22.78
C ALA A 16 -3.93 -46.53 -21.32
N ARG A 17 -4.85 -47.37 -20.81
CA ARG A 17 -5.27 -47.33 -19.40
C ARG A 17 -4.19 -47.85 -18.46
N ILE A 18 -3.48 -48.90 -18.85
CA ILE A 18 -2.39 -49.48 -18.06
C ILE A 18 -1.25 -48.46 -17.93
N VAL A 19 -0.82 -47.86 -19.04
CA VAL A 19 0.24 -46.83 -19.03
C VAL A 19 -0.19 -45.59 -18.24
N VAL A 20 -1.44 -45.15 -18.34
CA VAL A 20 -1.94 -44.02 -17.53
C VAL A 20 -2.05 -44.36 -16.04
N ALA A 21 -2.39 -45.60 -15.69
CA ALA A 21 -2.49 -46.02 -14.29
C ALA A 21 -1.12 -46.22 -13.61
N ALA A 22 -0.09 -46.55 -14.39
CA ALA A 22 1.27 -46.79 -13.90
C ALA A 22 2.08 -45.49 -13.69
N ASN A 23 1.65 -44.36 -14.24
CA ASN A 23 2.39 -43.09 -14.21
C ASN A 23 1.57 -41.98 -13.54
N ASP A 24 2.25 -40.93 -13.04
CA ASP A 24 1.57 -39.77 -12.47
C ASP A 24 0.79 -39.00 -13.56
N LEU A 25 -0.39 -38.50 -13.21
CA LEU A 25 -1.19 -37.61 -14.04
C LEU A 25 -0.41 -36.39 -14.53
N VAL A 26 0.56 -35.91 -13.75
CA VAL A 26 1.44 -34.80 -14.16
C VAL A 26 2.21 -35.15 -15.43
N GLU A 27 2.67 -36.40 -15.58
CA GLU A 27 3.39 -36.88 -16.77
C GLU A 27 2.46 -37.02 -17.98
N VAL A 28 1.21 -37.45 -17.77
CA VAL A 28 0.24 -37.60 -18.85
C VAL A 28 -0.23 -36.24 -19.39
N ILE A 29 -0.26 -35.21 -18.55
CA ILE A 29 -0.75 -33.88 -18.93
C ILE A 29 0.35 -33.02 -19.55
N ARG A 30 1.58 -33.10 -19.03
CA ARG A 30 2.68 -32.20 -19.42
C ARG A 30 3.61 -32.87 -20.43
N SER A 31 3.95 -32.14 -21.50
CA SER A 31 4.90 -32.59 -22.52
C SER A 31 6.29 -31.98 -22.40
N ARG A 32 6.45 -30.87 -21.67
CA ARG A 32 7.73 -30.19 -21.44
C ARG A 32 7.82 -29.68 -20.01
N GLN A 33 9.01 -29.77 -19.42
CA GLN A 33 9.30 -29.19 -18.12
C GLN A 33 9.37 -27.68 -18.28
N ARG A 34 8.40 -26.97 -17.67
CA ARG A 34 8.37 -25.51 -17.65
C ARG A 34 8.80 -25.06 -16.26
N GLU A 35 9.65 -24.05 -16.21
CA GLU A 35 9.99 -23.36 -14.96
C GLU A 35 8.89 -22.36 -14.61
N ALA A 36 8.53 -22.30 -13.33
CA ALA A 36 7.56 -21.32 -12.85
C ALA A 36 8.19 -19.92 -12.96
N VAL A 37 7.53 -19.00 -13.69
CA VAL A 37 7.97 -17.59 -13.82
C VAL A 37 7.46 -16.74 -12.64
N ILE A 38 7.14 -17.38 -11.51
CA ILE A 38 6.64 -16.67 -10.33
C ILE A 38 7.86 -16.34 -9.47
N PRO A 39 8.13 -15.05 -9.16
CA PRO A 39 9.19 -14.68 -8.24
C PRO A 39 9.00 -15.43 -6.91
N GLU A 40 10.05 -16.08 -6.40
CA GLU A 40 10.00 -16.93 -5.20
C GLU A 40 9.35 -16.24 -3.99
N ALA A 41 9.50 -14.91 -3.87
CA ALA A 41 8.90 -14.09 -2.83
C ALA A 41 7.34 -14.11 -2.80
N ASN A 42 6.71 -14.49 -3.91
CA ASN A 42 5.25 -14.60 -4.05
C ASN A 42 4.74 -16.05 -4.03
N VAL A 43 5.64 -17.02 -3.87
CA VAL A 43 5.30 -18.44 -3.73
C VAL A 43 4.91 -18.67 -2.28
N LEU A 44 3.60 -18.75 -2.04
CA LEU A 44 3.05 -18.80 -0.69
C LEU A 44 3.00 -20.22 -0.11
N ASP A 45 3.13 -21.26 -0.93
CA ASP A 45 3.17 -22.68 -0.52
C ASP A 45 3.98 -23.54 -1.52
N ASP A 46 4.65 -24.59 -1.05
CA ASP A 46 5.38 -25.58 -1.87
C ASP A 46 4.50 -26.21 -2.98
N GLU A 47 3.19 -26.29 -2.76
CA GLU A 47 2.26 -26.85 -3.75
C GLU A 47 1.99 -25.95 -4.95
N SER A 48 2.37 -24.67 -4.88
CA SER A 48 2.27 -23.74 -6.03
C SER A 48 3.42 -23.89 -7.01
N GLN A 49 4.43 -24.71 -6.68
CA GLN A 49 5.52 -25.04 -7.58
C GLN A 49 5.12 -26.14 -8.57
N LEU A 50 5.60 -26.02 -9.80
CA LEU A 50 5.41 -27.04 -10.81
C LEU A 50 6.20 -28.29 -10.42
N LYS A 51 5.52 -29.35 -9.96
CA LYS A 51 6.17 -30.64 -9.71
C LYS A 51 6.94 -31.11 -10.95
N PRO A 52 8.21 -31.51 -10.81
CA PRO A 52 8.97 -32.10 -11.91
C PRO A 52 8.38 -33.43 -12.32
N PHE A 53 8.58 -33.79 -13.57
CA PHE A 53 8.09 -35.04 -14.15
C PHE A 53 9.19 -35.67 -15.02
N ASN A 54 9.24 -36.99 -15.12
CA ASN A 54 10.39 -37.67 -15.72
C ASN A 54 10.22 -37.93 -17.22
N GLN A 55 9.10 -38.54 -17.62
CA GLN A 55 8.91 -39.00 -19.01
C GLN A 55 8.07 -38.03 -19.86
N GLY A 56 6.94 -37.59 -19.32
CA GLY A 56 6.02 -36.68 -20.00
C GLY A 56 5.18 -37.34 -21.10
N ARG A 57 4.19 -36.58 -21.57
CA ARG A 57 3.09 -37.11 -22.38
C ARG A 57 3.54 -37.76 -23.69
N SER A 58 4.56 -37.21 -24.33
CA SER A 58 5.04 -37.71 -25.62
C SER A 58 5.69 -39.09 -25.49
N ALA A 59 6.52 -39.28 -24.45
CA ALA A 59 7.16 -40.57 -24.18
C ALA A 59 6.13 -41.64 -23.82
N LEU A 60 5.13 -41.29 -22.99
CA LEU A 60 4.04 -42.20 -22.63
C LEU A 60 3.18 -42.59 -23.84
N ALA A 61 2.94 -41.65 -24.77
CA ALA A 61 2.22 -41.95 -26.00
C ALA A 61 2.98 -42.93 -26.90
N GLN A 62 4.31 -42.81 -26.95
CA GLN A 62 5.19 -43.72 -27.68
C GLN A 62 5.21 -45.10 -27.01
N GLN A 63 5.29 -45.17 -25.69
CA GLN A 63 5.20 -46.43 -24.94
C GLN A 63 3.89 -47.19 -25.21
N VAL A 64 2.76 -46.47 -25.31
CA VAL A 64 1.47 -47.09 -25.69
C VAL A 64 1.50 -47.62 -27.12
N LEU A 65 2.17 -46.92 -28.04
CA LEU A 65 2.31 -47.35 -29.44
C LEU A 65 3.18 -48.60 -29.55
N ASP A 66 4.29 -48.66 -28.83
CA ASP A 66 5.22 -49.79 -28.82
C ASP A 66 4.57 -51.05 -28.20
N ASN A 67 3.73 -50.88 -27.18
CA ASN A 67 3.03 -52.00 -26.53
C ASN A 67 1.81 -52.47 -27.34
N ALA A 68 1.03 -51.56 -27.92
CA ALA A 68 -0.20 -51.91 -28.63
C ALA A 68 0.03 -52.31 -30.10
N GLY A 69 1.07 -51.80 -30.74
CA GLY A 69 1.36 -52.02 -32.17
C GLY A 69 1.56 -53.49 -32.54
N PRO A 70 2.45 -54.24 -31.86
CA PRO A 70 2.70 -55.66 -32.13
C PRO A 70 1.44 -56.51 -31.98
N ASN A 71 0.71 -56.35 -30.87
CA ASN A 71 -0.51 -57.11 -30.58
C ASN A 71 -1.60 -56.88 -31.66
N LEU A 72 -1.76 -55.65 -32.13
CA LEU A 72 -2.73 -55.33 -33.19
C LEU A 72 -2.32 -55.89 -34.56
N LYS A 73 -1.02 -55.95 -34.85
CA LYS A 73 -0.48 -56.48 -36.10
C LYS A 73 -0.61 -58.00 -36.16
N GLU A 74 -0.34 -58.69 -35.05
CA GLU A 74 -0.42 -60.15 -34.94
C GLU A 74 -1.87 -60.65 -34.92
N GLU A 75 -2.76 -60.00 -34.17
CA GLU A 75 -4.16 -60.45 -34.04
C GLU A 75 -5.07 -60.01 -35.20
N PHE A 76 -4.82 -58.83 -35.77
CA PHE A 76 -5.75 -58.20 -36.73
C PHE A 76 -5.09 -57.78 -38.05
N GLY A 77 -3.77 -57.89 -38.20
CA GLY A 77 -3.05 -57.41 -39.39
C GLY A 77 -3.06 -55.90 -39.56
N ILE A 78 -3.36 -55.13 -38.51
CA ILE A 78 -3.49 -53.67 -38.55
C ILE A 78 -2.19 -53.03 -38.04
N GLU A 79 -1.62 -52.11 -38.82
CA GLU A 79 -0.45 -51.32 -38.43
C GLU A 79 -0.84 -50.02 -37.73
N LEU A 80 -0.29 -49.78 -36.53
CA LEU A 80 -0.53 -48.57 -35.75
C LEU A 80 0.58 -47.53 -36.02
N LEU A 81 0.24 -46.45 -36.73
CA LEU A 81 1.21 -45.41 -37.14
C LEU A 81 1.45 -44.31 -36.10
N ASP A 82 0.41 -43.89 -35.37
CA ASP A 82 0.50 -42.81 -34.37
C ASP A 82 -0.57 -42.99 -33.28
N PHE A 83 -0.20 -42.66 -32.04
CA PHE A 83 -1.08 -42.63 -30.88
C PHE A 83 -1.01 -41.27 -30.20
N ARG A 84 -2.17 -40.63 -30.01
CA ARG A 84 -2.25 -39.34 -29.31
C ARG A 84 -3.39 -39.31 -28.31
N PHE A 85 -3.09 -38.78 -27.12
CA PHE A 85 -4.10 -38.44 -26.13
C PHE A 85 -4.97 -37.29 -26.64
N LYS A 86 -6.27 -37.56 -26.84
CA LYS A 86 -7.22 -36.55 -27.34
C LYS A 86 -7.73 -35.62 -26.23
N ARG A 87 -8.15 -36.17 -25.08
CA ARG A 87 -8.66 -35.43 -23.92
C ARG A 87 -8.36 -36.21 -22.64
N ILE A 88 -7.97 -35.47 -21.61
CA ILE A 88 -7.81 -35.95 -20.23
C ILE A 88 -8.83 -35.17 -19.41
N ASN A 89 -9.80 -35.86 -18.82
CA ASN A 89 -10.85 -35.22 -18.03
C ASN A 89 -10.76 -35.70 -16.59
N TYR A 90 -10.87 -34.78 -15.65
CA TYR A 90 -11.11 -35.12 -14.24
C TYR A 90 -12.59 -35.42 -14.00
N SER A 91 -12.88 -36.23 -12.97
CA SER A 91 -14.25 -36.39 -12.46
C SER A 91 -14.84 -35.03 -12.06
N GLN A 92 -16.16 -34.90 -12.15
CA GLN A 92 -16.86 -33.65 -11.83
C GLN A 92 -16.57 -33.18 -10.40
N ASP A 93 -16.54 -34.11 -9.43
CA ASP A 93 -16.26 -33.81 -8.03
C ASP A 93 -14.84 -33.26 -7.83
N VAL A 94 -13.87 -33.83 -8.55
CA VAL A 94 -12.46 -33.38 -8.51
C VAL A 94 -12.32 -31.99 -9.13
N ARG A 95 -13.04 -31.71 -10.22
CA ARG A 95 -13.02 -30.38 -10.85
C ARG A 95 -13.52 -29.29 -9.89
N LEU A 96 -14.65 -29.53 -9.22
CA LEU A 96 -15.21 -28.57 -8.26
C LEU A 96 -14.22 -28.24 -7.14
N LYS A 97 -13.60 -29.26 -6.54
CA LYS A 97 -12.57 -29.07 -5.50
C LYS A 97 -11.37 -28.25 -5.99
N ILE A 98 -10.92 -28.48 -7.22
CA ILE A 98 -9.81 -27.70 -7.82
C ILE A 98 -10.23 -26.24 -8.01
N PHE A 99 -11.46 -25.98 -8.47
CA PHE A 99 -11.97 -24.61 -8.61
C PHE A 99 -12.07 -23.89 -7.27
N GLU A 100 -12.63 -24.54 -6.24
CA GLU A 100 -12.71 -23.99 -4.88
C GLU A 100 -11.32 -23.65 -4.33
N ARG A 101 -10.36 -24.56 -4.51
CA ARG A 101 -8.96 -24.32 -4.14
C ARG A 101 -8.36 -23.12 -4.87
N MET A 102 -8.54 -23.03 -6.19
CA MET A 102 -8.04 -21.89 -6.97
C MET A 102 -8.66 -20.56 -6.51
N ILE A 103 -9.95 -20.54 -6.18
CA ILE A 103 -10.64 -19.35 -5.66
C ILE A 103 -10.04 -18.95 -4.30
N SER A 104 -9.86 -19.92 -3.40
CA SER A 104 -9.28 -19.68 -2.08
C SER A 104 -7.85 -19.15 -2.18
N GLU A 105 -7.01 -19.77 -3.01
CA GLU A 105 -5.63 -19.33 -3.24
C GLU A 105 -5.58 -17.91 -3.82
N ARG A 106 -6.42 -17.61 -4.83
CA ARG A 106 -6.51 -16.26 -5.42
C ARG A 106 -6.99 -15.22 -4.40
N SER A 107 -7.98 -15.57 -3.58
CA SER A 107 -8.49 -14.71 -2.51
C SER A 107 -7.41 -14.41 -1.47
N ARG A 108 -6.64 -15.42 -1.06
CA ARG A 108 -5.52 -15.27 -0.13
C ARG A 108 -4.42 -14.37 -0.71
N ILE A 109 -4.01 -14.60 -1.96
CA ILE A 109 -3.01 -13.77 -2.64
C ILE A 109 -3.47 -12.31 -2.71
N ALA A 110 -4.72 -12.07 -3.12
CA ALA A 110 -5.27 -10.72 -3.18
C ALA A 110 -5.33 -10.05 -1.79
N SER A 111 -5.70 -10.79 -0.75
CA SER A 111 -5.76 -10.28 0.62
C SER A 111 -4.38 -9.91 1.16
N LYS A 112 -3.35 -10.71 0.85
CA LYS A 112 -1.95 -10.40 1.17
C LYS A 112 -1.52 -9.10 0.50
N PHE A 113 -1.70 -8.97 -0.81
CA PHE A 113 -1.31 -7.76 -1.54
C PHE A 113 -2.04 -6.51 -1.05
N ARG A 114 -3.32 -6.62 -0.70
CA ARG A 114 -4.04 -5.49 -0.08
C ARG A 114 -3.44 -5.11 1.27
N SER A 115 -3.17 -6.10 2.12
CA SER A 115 -2.59 -5.85 3.45
C SER A 115 -1.20 -5.24 3.36
N GLU A 116 -0.37 -5.68 2.41
CA GLU A 116 0.94 -5.11 2.15
C GLU A 116 0.83 -3.66 1.66
N GLY A 117 -0.05 -3.40 0.69
CA GLY A 117 -0.29 -2.05 0.19
C GLY A 117 -0.82 -1.09 1.26
N ASP A 118 -1.75 -1.56 2.11
CA ASP A 118 -2.27 -0.79 3.24
C ASP A 118 -1.17 -0.48 4.27
N GLY A 119 -0.28 -1.45 4.55
CA GLY A 119 0.85 -1.27 5.45
C GLY A 119 1.87 -0.26 4.93
N GLU A 120 2.21 -0.34 3.64
CA GLU A 120 3.12 0.61 2.98
C GLU A 120 2.52 2.02 2.93
N ALA A 121 1.22 2.14 2.61
CA ALA A 121 0.52 3.42 2.64
C ALA A 121 0.52 4.04 4.04
N ALA A 122 0.22 3.26 5.08
CA ALA A 122 0.25 3.74 6.47
C ALA A 122 1.65 4.20 6.89
N LYS A 123 2.70 3.49 6.47
CA LYS A 123 4.10 3.87 6.73
C LYS A 123 4.47 5.19 6.06
N ILE A 124 4.08 5.38 4.81
CA ILE A 124 4.33 6.63 4.06
C ILE A 124 3.60 7.79 4.73
N LEU A 125 2.32 7.63 5.04
CA LEU A 125 1.52 8.66 5.71
C LEU A 125 2.08 9.03 7.08
N GLY A 126 2.45 8.03 7.89
CA GLY A 126 3.05 8.28 9.21
C GLY A 126 4.38 9.03 9.12
N THR A 127 5.20 8.70 8.11
CA THR A 127 6.48 9.38 7.86
C THR A 127 6.25 10.83 7.42
N GLN A 128 5.34 11.06 6.47
CA GLN A 128 4.96 12.38 6.01
C GLN A 128 4.45 13.27 7.14
N GLN A 129 3.53 12.76 7.99
CA GLN A 129 3.00 13.52 9.13
C GLN A 129 4.11 13.89 10.13
N ARG A 130 5.03 12.95 10.41
CA ARG A 130 6.15 13.20 11.31
C ARG A 130 7.09 14.28 10.77
N GLU A 131 7.40 14.23 9.48
CA GLU A 131 8.25 15.23 8.81
C GLU A 131 7.59 16.60 8.81
N LEU A 132 6.31 16.68 8.44
CA LEU A 132 5.53 17.92 8.48
C LEU A 132 5.54 18.53 9.89
N LYS A 133 5.29 17.72 10.92
CA LYS A 133 5.31 18.18 12.32
C LYS A 133 6.70 18.68 12.72
N THR A 134 7.75 18.00 12.32
CA THR A 134 9.13 18.41 12.60
C THR A 134 9.44 19.76 11.94
N ILE A 135 9.13 19.91 10.65
CA ILE A 135 9.39 21.14 9.89
C ILE A 135 8.60 22.31 10.48
N THR A 136 7.29 22.12 10.70
CA THR A 136 6.42 23.18 11.24
C THR A 136 6.81 23.59 12.66
N SER A 137 7.19 22.63 13.52
CA SER A 137 7.65 22.92 14.88
C SER A 137 9.00 23.65 14.86
N GLY A 138 9.92 23.25 13.98
CA GLY A 138 11.20 23.92 13.81
C GLY A 138 11.03 25.36 13.32
N ALA A 139 10.22 25.56 12.29
CA ALA A 139 9.91 26.89 11.75
C ALA A 139 9.23 27.79 12.80
N TYR A 140 8.29 27.25 13.59
CA TYR A 140 7.64 27.99 14.66
C TYR A 140 8.63 28.40 15.76
N LEU A 141 9.51 27.48 16.16
CA LEU A 141 10.56 27.76 17.16
C LEU A 141 11.49 28.88 16.66
N GLU A 142 11.95 28.81 15.42
CA GLU A 142 12.80 29.83 14.81
C GLU A 142 12.09 31.19 14.75
N GLN A 143 10.83 31.20 14.33
CA GLN A 143 9.99 32.40 14.34
C GLN A 143 9.92 33.05 15.73
N GLN A 144 9.64 32.25 16.77
CA GLN A 144 9.55 32.77 18.15
C GLN A 144 10.90 33.28 18.66
N GLN A 145 12.02 32.63 18.29
CA GLN A 145 13.35 33.10 18.65
C GLN A 145 13.69 34.44 17.98
N ILE A 146 13.41 34.58 16.69
CA ILE A 146 13.63 35.83 15.95
C ILE A 146 12.77 36.94 16.55
N LYS A 147 11.48 36.68 16.78
CA LYS A 147 10.57 37.65 17.38
C LYS A 147 11.03 38.06 18.78
N GLY A 148 11.38 37.10 19.64
CA GLY A 148 11.86 37.39 20.98
C GLY A 148 13.15 38.23 21.00
N LYS A 149 14.08 37.98 20.06
CA LYS A 149 15.29 38.80 19.91
C LYS A 149 14.96 40.22 19.44
N ALA A 150 14.09 40.35 18.44
CA ALA A 150 13.66 41.65 17.92
C ALA A 150 12.92 42.47 18.99
N ASP A 151 12.01 41.84 19.74
CA ASP A 151 11.28 42.50 20.83
C ASP A 151 12.23 42.95 21.95
N ALA A 152 13.20 42.10 22.33
CA ALA A 152 14.21 42.46 23.32
C ALA A 152 15.11 43.63 22.86
N GLU A 153 15.52 43.63 21.60
CA GLU A 153 16.30 44.72 21.01
C GLU A 153 15.49 46.02 20.94
N ALA A 154 14.23 45.96 20.52
CA ALA A 154 13.33 47.11 20.50
C ALA A 154 13.15 47.70 21.91
N VAL A 155 12.83 46.86 22.90
CA VAL A 155 12.68 47.30 24.30
C VAL A 155 13.96 47.93 24.83
N LYS A 156 15.13 47.36 24.49
CA LYS A 156 16.42 47.94 24.88
C LYS A 156 16.62 49.34 24.26
N ILE A 157 16.36 49.50 22.96
CA ILE A 157 16.47 50.80 22.29
C ILE A 157 15.51 51.83 22.90
N TYR A 158 14.26 51.44 23.19
CA TYR A 158 13.30 52.32 23.86
C TYR A 158 13.77 52.71 25.26
N ALA A 159 14.27 51.76 26.06
CA ALA A 159 14.80 52.04 27.38
C ALA A 159 16.01 52.97 27.33
N ASP A 160 16.97 52.74 26.43
CA ASP A 160 18.17 53.56 26.28
C ASP A 160 17.82 55.01 25.83
N ALA A 161 16.78 55.17 25.01
CA ALA A 161 16.33 56.48 24.53
C ALA A 161 15.49 57.26 25.56
N LEU A 162 14.60 56.58 26.30
CA LEU A 162 13.57 57.23 27.11
C LEU A 162 13.87 57.22 28.62
N ASN A 163 14.89 56.48 29.05
CA ASN A 163 15.30 56.42 30.45
C ASN A 163 16.49 57.37 30.76
N GLN A 164 16.71 58.38 29.91
CA GLN A 164 17.82 59.33 30.05
C GLN A 164 17.61 60.33 31.19
N SER A 165 16.36 60.72 31.48
CA SER A 165 16.01 61.65 32.55
C SER A 165 14.69 61.27 33.23
N ALA A 166 14.31 61.99 34.28
CA ALA A 166 12.99 61.81 34.90
C ALA A 166 11.87 62.36 34.00
N GLU A 167 12.09 63.49 33.34
CA GLU A 167 11.05 64.10 32.47
C GLU A 167 10.79 63.26 31.21
N SER A 168 11.82 62.62 30.66
CA SER A 168 11.68 61.75 29.48
C SER A 168 10.87 60.48 29.76
N ARG A 169 10.97 59.93 30.97
CA ARG A 169 10.12 58.82 31.44
C ARG A 169 8.66 59.24 31.59
N GLU A 170 8.40 60.36 32.25
CA GLU A 170 7.03 60.88 32.40
C GLU A 170 6.39 61.21 31.04
N PHE A 171 7.17 61.74 30.11
CA PHE A 171 6.70 62.00 28.74
C PHE A 171 6.37 60.72 27.98
N TYR A 172 7.17 59.66 28.12
CA TYR A 172 6.87 58.36 27.51
C TYR A 172 5.60 57.73 28.07
N GLU A 173 5.43 57.73 29.40
CA GLU A 173 4.22 57.21 30.05
C GLU A 173 2.97 57.97 29.56
N PHE A 174 3.05 59.29 29.43
CA PHE A 174 1.99 60.10 28.86
C PHE A 174 1.69 59.71 27.41
N LEU A 175 2.71 59.67 26.55
CA LEU A 175 2.54 59.34 25.13
C LEU A 175 1.93 57.95 24.92
N LYS A 176 2.38 56.96 25.70
CA LYS A 176 1.86 55.59 25.62
C LYS A 176 0.42 55.49 26.13
N THR A 177 0.07 56.28 27.14
CA THR A 177 -1.32 56.38 27.62
C THR A 177 -2.24 56.98 26.55
N MET A 178 -1.80 58.02 25.84
CA MET A 178 -2.58 58.59 24.72
C MET A 178 -2.74 57.61 23.55
N GLU A 179 -1.68 56.91 23.16
CA GLU A 179 -1.75 55.87 22.12
C GLU A 179 -2.70 54.73 22.54
N THR A 180 -2.72 54.39 23.83
CA THR A 180 -3.64 53.38 24.36
C THR A 180 -5.09 53.88 24.28
N PHE A 181 -5.36 55.16 24.60
CA PHE A 181 -6.69 55.73 24.42
C PHE A 181 -7.17 55.64 22.98
N GLU A 182 -6.32 56.00 22.02
CA GLU A 182 -6.65 55.92 20.60
C GLU A 182 -6.97 54.49 20.15
N ASN A 183 -6.19 53.51 20.60
CA ASN A 183 -6.36 52.11 20.21
C ASN A 183 -7.53 51.41 20.92
N THR A 184 -7.91 51.84 22.13
CA THR A 184 -8.93 51.16 22.94
C THR A 184 -10.29 51.84 22.94
N LEU A 185 -10.38 53.15 22.69
CA LEU A 185 -11.67 53.83 22.56
C LEU A 185 -12.17 53.77 21.10
N SER A 186 -12.79 52.64 20.75
CA SER A 186 -13.61 52.55 19.53
C SER A 186 -15.03 53.09 19.78
N LYS A 187 -15.70 53.64 18.75
CA LYS A 187 -17.06 54.20 18.86
C LYS A 187 -18.13 53.17 19.28
N GLU A 188 -17.85 51.89 19.10
CA GLU A 188 -18.76 50.77 19.37
C GLU A 188 -18.57 50.17 20.78
N ASP A 189 -17.45 50.45 21.44
CA ASP A 189 -17.08 49.78 22.70
C ASP A 189 -17.56 50.56 23.93
N THR A 190 -18.38 49.92 24.77
CA THR A 190 -18.76 50.47 26.08
C THR A 190 -17.79 49.98 27.14
N LEU A 191 -16.88 50.84 27.56
CA LEU A 191 -15.89 50.53 28.59
C LEU A 191 -16.37 50.99 29.97
N ILE A 192 -16.38 50.07 30.94
CA ILE A 192 -16.73 50.35 32.34
C ILE A 192 -15.46 50.34 33.16
N PHE A 193 -15.12 51.50 33.75
CA PHE A 193 -13.92 51.66 34.57
C PHE A 193 -14.27 52.21 35.94
N SER A 194 -13.45 51.87 36.95
CA SER A 194 -13.54 52.49 38.27
C SER A 194 -12.95 53.91 38.23
N THR A 195 -13.49 54.79 39.07
CA THR A 195 -12.98 56.16 39.27
C THR A 195 -11.57 56.20 39.86
N ASP A 196 -11.01 55.08 40.31
CA ASP A 196 -9.63 54.99 40.83
C ASP A 196 -8.66 54.38 39.81
N SER A 197 -9.09 54.13 38.58
CA SER A 197 -8.22 53.58 37.55
C SER A 197 -7.11 54.58 37.16
N ASP A 198 -5.88 54.07 37.10
CA ASP A 198 -4.68 54.75 36.59
C ASP A 198 -4.82 55.18 35.13
N PHE A 199 -5.74 54.54 34.39
CA PHE A 199 -6.04 54.85 33.00
C PHE A 199 -6.40 56.34 32.82
N PHE A 200 -7.13 56.94 33.76
CA PHE A 200 -7.55 58.34 33.68
C PHE A 200 -6.61 59.32 34.39
N ARG A 201 -5.42 58.89 34.85
CA ARG A 201 -4.52 59.71 35.67
C ARG A 201 -4.26 61.10 35.05
N TYR A 202 -3.89 61.13 33.78
CA TYR A 202 -3.58 62.37 33.06
C TYR A 202 -4.83 63.22 32.75
N LEU A 203 -5.99 62.60 32.51
CA LEU A 203 -7.26 63.30 32.28
C LEU A 203 -7.80 63.97 33.56
N LYS A 204 -7.58 63.34 34.73
CA LYS A 204 -7.97 63.90 36.03
C LYS A 204 -7.06 65.05 36.46
N GLN A 205 -5.77 64.97 36.17
CA GLN A 205 -4.81 66.03 36.49
C GLN A 205 -5.04 67.31 35.67
N SER A 206 -5.61 67.21 34.46
CA SER A 206 -5.91 68.39 33.63
C SER A 206 -7.29 69.02 33.90
N ALA A 207 -8.12 68.42 34.76
CA ALA A 207 -9.45 68.96 35.05
C ALA A 207 -9.34 70.19 35.97
N PRO A 208 -9.99 71.32 35.66
CA PRO A 208 -9.99 72.50 36.52
C PRO A 208 -10.60 72.15 37.89
N ALA A 209 -10.01 72.68 38.96
CA ALA A 209 -10.51 72.47 40.32
C ALA A 209 -11.97 72.91 40.39
N LYS A 210 -12.85 72.02 40.90
CA LYS A 210 -14.24 72.36 41.19
C LYS A 210 -14.26 73.48 42.24
N GLU A 211 -14.79 74.64 41.85
CA GLU A 211 -15.35 75.63 42.78
C GLU A 211 -16.53 75.04 43.56
#